data_AF-Q8KF65-F1
#
_entry.id   AF-Q8KF65-F1
#
_cell.length_a   1.000
_cell.length_b   1.000
_cell.length_c   1.000
_cell.angle_alpha   90.00
_cell.angle_beta   90.00
_cell.angle_gamma   90.00
#
_symmetry.space_group_name_H-M   'P 1'
#
loop_
_entity.id
_entity.type
_entity.pdbx_description
1 polymer ?
#
loop_
_entity_poly.entity_id
_entity_poly.type
_entity_poly.pdbx_seq_one_letter_code
_entity_poly.pdbx_strand_id
1 'polypeptide(L)'
;MGGKWSTPSFDEAARLVLGRGFHHVSLCAAGYFSDGNETIHRESVLSAIDPSVRVETIPCLNDSPHLIACLAGRVVAASRQILAFSGDLKGRSV
;
A
#
# COMPACT_ATOMS: atom_id res chain seq x y z
N MET A 1 -2.38 23.53 7.88
CA MET A 1 -2.96 22.60 6.89
C MET A 1 -4.36 22.25 7.35
N GLY A 2 -5.38 22.84 6.72
CA GLY A 2 -6.79 22.62 7.05
C GLY A 2 -7.41 21.64 6.07
N GLY A 3 -7.71 20.43 6.53
CA GLY A 3 -8.35 19.37 5.76
C GLY A 3 -8.85 18.28 6.71
N LYS A 4 -9.90 17.54 6.30
CA LYS A 4 -10.43 16.42 7.09
C LYS A 4 -9.73 15.14 6.67
N TRP A 5 -9.05 14.49 7.62
CA TRP A 5 -8.48 13.16 7.41
C TRP A 5 -9.58 12.11 7.23
N SER A 6 -9.28 11.06 6.45
CA SER A 6 -10.14 9.90 6.35
C SER A 6 -10.31 9.22 7.71
N THR A 7 -11.49 8.66 7.93
CA THR A 7 -11.87 7.97 9.16
C THR A 7 -12.25 6.52 8.86
N PRO A 8 -12.01 5.56 9.78
CA PRO A 8 -11.33 5.75 11.07
C PRO A 8 -9.83 6.00 10.88
N SER A 9 -9.22 6.73 11.83
CA SER A 9 -7.78 6.74 11.99
C SER A 9 -7.29 5.33 12.35
N PHE A 10 -5.98 5.08 12.22
CA PHE A 10 -5.42 3.78 12.59
C PHE A 10 -5.68 3.45 14.06
N ASP A 11 -5.52 4.41 14.97
CA ASP A 11 -5.67 4.18 16.41
C ASP A 11 -7.12 3.85 16.78
N GLU A 12 -8.08 4.50 16.11
CA GLU A 12 -9.51 4.18 16.25
C GLU A 12 -9.80 2.78 15.71
N ALA A 13 -9.28 2.43 14.53
CA ALA A 13 -9.44 1.10 13.94
C ALA A 13 -8.82 0.00 14.82
N ALA A 14 -7.64 0.24 15.37
CA ALA A 14 -6.95 -0.66 16.28
C ALA A 14 -7.77 -0.94 17.54
N ARG A 15 -8.31 0.11 18.18
CA ARG A 15 -9.20 -0.04 19.35
C ARG A 15 -10.49 -0.79 19.00
N LEU A 16 -11.06 -0.56 17.82
CA LEU A 16 -12.25 -1.29 17.36
C LEU A 16 -11.97 -2.77 17.13
N VAL A 17 -10.81 -3.12 16.57
CA VAL A 17 -10.39 -4.51 16.36
C VAL A 17 -10.18 -5.19 17.72
N LEU A 18 -9.35 -4.62 18.59
CA LEU A 18 -9.06 -5.22 19.90
C LEU A 18 -10.31 -5.29 20.79
N GLY A 19 -11.15 -4.26 20.77
CA GLY A 19 -12.42 -4.23 21.52
C GLY A 19 -13.44 -5.29 21.07
N ARG A 20 -13.24 -5.93 19.92
CA ARG A 20 -14.04 -7.08 19.46
C ARG A 20 -13.48 -8.44 19.92
N GLY A 21 -12.39 -8.46 20.69
CA GLY A 21 -11.76 -9.68 21.20
C GLY A 21 -10.80 -10.35 20.21
N PHE A 22 -10.31 -9.62 19.20
CA PHE A 22 -9.26 -10.15 18.32
C PHE A 22 -7.90 -10.04 19.01
N HIS A 23 -7.26 -11.19 19.22
CA HIS A 23 -5.95 -11.29 19.88
C HIS A 23 -4.81 -11.64 18.91
N HIS A 24 -5.11 -11.87 17.64
CA HIS A 24 -4.11 -12.07 16.59
C HIS A 24 -4.45 -11.16 15.42
N VAL A 25 -3.54 -10.25 15.10
CA VAL A 25 -3.72 -9.23 14.07
C VAL A 25 -2.56 -9.27 13.08
N SER A 26 -2.87 -9.43 11.79
CA SER A 26 -1.89 -9.26 10.72
C SER A 26 -1.98 -7.83 10.16
N LEU A 27 -0.88 -7.09 10.23
CA LEU A 27 -0.76 -5.74 9.68
C LEU A 27 -0.24 -5.83 8.25
N CYS A 28 -0.88 -5.12 7.31
CA CYS A 28 -0.36 -4.96 5.95
C CYS A 28 -0.46 -3.51 5.49
N ALA A 29 0.56 -3.06 4.76
CA ALA A 29 0.61 -1.71 4.21
C ALA A 29 -0.12 -1.61 2.85
N ALA A 30 -1.45 -1.76 2.85
CA ALA A 30 -2.23 -1.87 1.61
C ALA A 30 -2.13 -0.67 0.62
N GLY A 31 -1.59 0.47 1.06
CA GLY A 31 -1.38 1.66 0.23
C GLY A 31 0.08 1.98 -0.11
N TYR A 32 1.03 1.18 0.38
CA TYR A 32 2.47 1.46 0.26
C TYR A 32 3.21 0.21 -0.22
N PHE A 33 4.10 0.39 -1.18
CA PHE A 33 4.98 -0.69 -1.63
C PHE A 33 6.29 -0.74 -0.86
N SER A 34 6.68 0.35 -0.20
CA SER A 34 7.94 0.49 0.52
C SER A 34 7.71 0.86 1.97
N ASP A 35 8.65 0.48 2.83
CA ASP A 35 8.63 0.88 4.23
C ASP A 35 8.81 2.39 4.40
N GLY A 36 8.12 2.93 5.41
CA GLY A 36 8.13 4.35 5.74
C GLY A 36 7.43 4.61 7.08
N ASN A 37 7.24 5.88 7.41
CA ASN A 37 6.65 6.27 8.69
C ASN A 37 5.26 5.67 8.91
N GLU A 38 4.49 5.47 7.85
CA GLU A 38 3.15 4.89 7.92
C GLU A 38 3.12 3.37 8.16
N THR A 39 4.26 2.68 8.03
CA THR A 39 4.36 1.21 8.12
C THR A 39 5.13 0.72 9.34
N ILE A 40 6.23 1.39 9.74
CA ILE A 40 7.19 0.87 10.73
C ILE A 40 6.78 0.99 12.21
N HIS A 41 5.70 1.71 12.53
CA HIS A 41 5.27 1.96 13.93
C HIS A 41 3.91 1.36 14.28
N ARG A 42 3.26 0.65 13.35
CA ARG A 42 1.87 0.18 13.55
C ARG A 42 1.77 -0.94 14.57
N GLU A 43 2.79 -1.78 14.64
CA GLU A 43 2.87 -2.88 15.61
C GLU A 43 2.98 -2.38 17.05
N SER A 44 3.81 -1.36 17.29
CA SER A 44 3.98 -0.80 18.63
C SER A 44 2.71 -0.10 19.12
N VAL A 45 1.92 0.51 18.21
CA VAL A 45 0.62 1.09 18.56
C VAL A 45 -0.36 0.03 19.03
N LEU A 46 -0.48 -1.12 18.34
CA LEU A 46 -1.35 -2.22 18.78
C LEU A 46 -0.90 -2.79 20.13
N SER A 47 0.41 -3.03 20.27
CA SER A 47 1.00 -3.56 21.50
C SER A 47 0.84 -2.61 22.71
N ALA A 48 0.78 -1.29 22.45
CA ALA A 48 0.52 -0.29 23.48
C ALA A 48 -0.95 -0.23 23.92
N ILE A 49 -1.89 -0.68 23.08
CA ILE A 49 -3.32 -0.74 23.42
C ILE A 49 -3.62 -2.01 24.24
N ASP A 50 -3.11 -3.16 23.79
CA ASP A 50 -3.23 -4.44 24.49
C ASP A 50 -1.92 -5.24 24.38
N PRO A 51 -1.11 -5.33 25.44
CA PRO A 51 0.15 -6.06 25.42
C PRO A 51 0.01 -7.58 25.19
N SER A 52 -1.20 -8.14 25.30
CA SER A 52 -1.45 -9.57 25.06
C SER A 52 -1.73 -9.89 23.59
N VAL A 53 -1.93 -8.89 22.74
CA VAL A 53 -2.18 -9.10 21.31
C VAL A 53 -0.93 -9.62 20.62
N ARG A 54 -1.09 -10.68 19.83
CA ARG A 54 -0.08 -11.13 18.88
C ARG A 54 -0.23 -10.34 17.59
N VAL A 55 0.81 -9.59 17.23
CA VAL A 55 0.85 -8.84 15.97
C VAL A 55 1.85 -9.49 15.01
N GLU A 56 1.46 -9.61 13.76
CA GLU A 56 2.35 -10.04 12.68
C GLU A 56 2.34 -8.98 11.58
N THR A 57 3.49 -8.42 11.28
CA THR A 57 3.62 -7.43 10.21
C THR A 57 3.97 -8.13 8.90
N ILE A 58 3.09 -7.99 7.90
CA ILE A 58 3.36 -8.39 6.52
C ILE A 58 4.29 -7.32 5.93
N PRO A 59 5.51 -7.69 5.50
CA PRO A 59 6.50 -6.73 5.04
C PRO A 59 6.04 -6.03 3.77
N CYS A 60 6.49 -4.79 3.61
CA CYS A 60 6.38 -4.10 2.33
C CYS A 60 7.16 -4.85 1.25
N LEU A 61 6.73 -4.67 0.00
CA LEU A 61 7.38 -5.34 -1.13
C LEU A 61 8.79 -4.80 -1.38
N ASN A 62 9.08 -3.55 -1.03
CA ASN A 62 10.39 -2.91 -1.14
C ASN A 62 11.06 -3.20 -2.51
N ASP A 63 12.22 -3.84 -2.48
CA ASP A 63 13.02 -4.25 -3.63
C ASP A 63 12.65 -5.63 -4.19
N SER A 64 11.43 -6.10 -3.92
CA SER A 64 10.93 -7.39 -4.41
C SER A 64 11.10 -7.53 -5.92
N PRO A 65 11.80 -8.57 -6.39
CA PRO A 65 12.02 -8.77 -7.83
C PRO A 65 10.70 -8.97 -8.58
N HIS A 66 9.68 -9.51 -7.93
CA HIS A 66 8.35 -9.68 -8.52
C HIS A 66 7.63 -8.34 -8.73
N LEU A 67 7.72 -7.42 -7.78
CA LEU A 67 7.17 -6.08 -7.94
C LEU A 67 7.89 -5.33 -9.06
N ILE A 68 9.23 -5.37 -9.06
CA ILE A 68 10.06 -4.73 -10.07
C ILE A 68 9.73 -5.26 -11.47
N ALA A 69 9.64 -6.58 -11.64
CA ALA A 69 9.28 -7.20 -12.92
C ALA A 69 7.87 -6.78 -13.39
N CYS A 70 6.90 -6.74 -12.47
CA CYS A 70 5.54 -6.28 -12.77
C CYS A 70 5.53 -4.82 -13.25
N LEU A 71 6.20 -3.92 -12.53
CA LEU A 71 6.26 -2.51 -12.88
C LEU A 71 6.99 -2.28 -14.21
N ALA A 72 8.11 -2.96 -14.44
CA ALA A 72 8.84 -2.90 -15.72
C ALA A 72 7.95 -3.34 -16.88
N GLY A 73 7.19 -4.44 -16.72
CA GLY A 73 6.22 -4.90 -17.72
C GLY A 73 5.14 -3.86 -18.03
N ARG A 74 4.63 -3.16 -17.01
CA ARG A 74 3.65 -2.08 -17.18
C ARG A 74 4.22 -0.88 -17.95
N VAL A 75 5.47 -0.50 -17.67
CA VAL A 75 6.17 0.56 -18.43
C VAL A 75 6.30 0.18 -19.90
N VAL A 76 6.79 -1.03 -20.20
CA VAL A 76 6.92 -1.53 -21.58
C VAL A 76 5.57 -1.52 -22.31
N ALA A 77 4.50 -1.98 -21.66
CA ALA A 77 3.16 -1.98 -22.24
C ALA A 77 2.67 -0.55 -22.53
N ALA A 78 2.84 0.38 -21.59
CA ALA A 78 2.47 1.78 -21.77
C ALA A 78 3.27 2.45 -22.90
N SER A 79 4.58 2.20 -22.99
CA SER A 79 5.41 2.72 -24.08
C SER A 79 4.94 2.22 -25.45
N ARG A 80 4.57 0.94 -25.57
CA ARG A 80 4.01 0.38 -26.80
C ARG A 80 2.70 1.05 -27.21
N GLN A 81 1.81 1.31 -26.24
CA GLN A 81 0.54 2.02 -26.50
C GLN A 81 0.78 3.45 -27.02
N ILE A 82 1.72 4.19 -26.41
CA ILE A 82 2.09 5.55 -26.84
C ILE A 82 2.62 5.54 -28.29
N LEU A 83 3.50 4.59 -28.61
CA LEU A 83 4.08 4.47 -29.95
C LEU A 83 3.04 4.08 -31.00
N ALA A 84 2.14 3.15 -30.68
CA ALA A 84 1.04 2.75 -31.57
C ALA A 84 0.12 3.94 -31.87
N PHE A 85 -0.29 4.68 -30.83
CA PHE A 85 -1.10 5.89 -30.98
C PHE A 85 -0.39 6.97 -31.83
N SER A 86 0.92 7.12 -31.64
CA SER A 86 1.73 8.08 -32.41
C SER A 86 1.92 7.67 -33.88
N GLY A 87 1.91 6.37 -34.16
CA GLY A 87 1.94 5.82 -35.52
C GLY A 87 0.64 6.08 -36.28
N ASP A 88 -0.51 5.89 -35.62
CA ASP A 88 -1.83 6.14 -36.20
C ASP A 88 -2.06 7.62 -36.57
N LEU A 89 -1.45 8.55 -35.82
CA LEU A 89 -1.48 9.98 -36.15
C LEU A 89 -0.68 10.32 -37.41
N LYS A 90 0.42 9.60 -37.70
CA LYS A 90 1.20 9.80 -38.94
C LYS A 90 0.53 9.19 -40.18
N GLY A 91 -0.39 8.24 -40.00
CA GLY A 91 -1.17 7.64 -41.09
C GLY A 91 -2.40 8.46 -41.51
N ARG A 92 -2.80 9.47 -40.73
CA ARG A 92 -3.89 10.39 -41.06
C ARG A 92 -3.33 11.68 -41.68
N SER A 93 -2.75 11.57 -42.88
CA SER A 93 -2.61 12.74 -43.75
C SER A 93 -3.98 12.98 -44.39
N VAL A 94 -4.55 14.16 -44.15
CA VAL A 94 -5.72 14.67 -44.89
C VAL A 94 -5.30 15.03 -46.30
#